data_AF-A0A212CQG6-F1
#
_entry.id   AF-A0A212CQG6-F1
#
_cell.length_a   1.000
_cell.length_b   1.000
_cell.length_c   1.000
_cell.angle_alpha   90.00
_cell.angle_beta   90.00
_cell.angle_gamma   90.00
#
_symmetry.space_group_name_H-M   'P 1'
#
loop_
_entity.id
_entity.type
_entity.pdbx_description
1 polymer ?
#
loop_
_entity_poly.entity_id
_entity_poly.type
_entity_poly.pdbx_seq_one_letter_code
_entity_poly.pdbx_strand_id
1 'polypeptide(L)'
;MFSSLWNQHTPQKAMAYFEEQGGVPCGFTRQNSGNSISLDFEPDAEYQFVEQLEERYKCAFCRSVLHNPHQTGCGHRFCHHCILSLR
;
A
#
# COMPACT_ATOMS: atom_id res chain seq x y z
N MET A 1 -23.26 -37.33 -34.43
CA MET A 1 -24.09 -37.92 -33.36
C MET A 1 -23.16 -38.79 -32.54
N PHE A 2 -22.62 -38.23 -31.46
CA PHE A 2 -23.14 -38.23 -30.08
C PHE A 2 -22.66 -39.46 -29.28
N SER A 3 -22.23 -39.16 -28.06
CA SER A 3 -21.83 -40.04 -26.95
C SER A 3 -20.37 -40.51 -26.96
N SER A 4 -19.47 -39.93 -26.16
CA SER A 4 -19.43 -39.80 -24.68
C SER A 4 -19.17 -41.12 -23.98
N LEU A 5 -17.97 -41.27 -23.41
CA LEU A 5 -17.77 -41.84 -22.07
C LEU A 5 -16.38 -41.41 -21.55
N TRP A 6 -16.28 -40.16 -21.11
CA TRP A 6 -15.15 -39.73 -20.26
C TRP A 6 -15.36 -40.36 -18.88
N ASN A 7 -14.38 -41.17 -18.50
CA ASN A 7 -14.42 -41.96 -17.29
C ASN A 7 -14.42 -41.04 -16.05
N GLN A 8 -15.30 -41.36 -15.12
CA GLN A 8 -15.58 -40.60 -13.91
C GLN A 8 -14.39 -40.67 -12.95
N HIS A 9 -13.81 -39.52 -12.61
CA HIS A 9 -12.94 -39.40 -11.44
C HIS A 9 -13.44 -38.28 -10.53
N THR A 10 -13.58 -38.64 -9.27
CA THR A 10 -14.27 -38.01 -8.14
C THR A 10 -13.88 -36.56 -7.84
N PRO A 11 -14.80 -35.68 -7.36
CA PRO A 11 -14.40 -34.41 -6.76
C PRO A 11 -13.94 -34.65 -5.32
N GLN A 12 -12.66 -34.40 -5.06
CA GLN A 12 -12.12 -34.41 -3.70
C GLN A 12 -12.48 -33.09 -3.01
N LYS A 13 -13.09 -33.21 -1.83
CA LYS A 13 -13.54 -32.15 -0.92
C LYS A 13 -12.54 -31.00 -0.78
N ALA A 14 -13.09 -29.79 -0.81
CA ALA A 14 -12.47 -28.57 -0.31
C ALA A 14 -12.15 -28.67 1.20
N MET A 15 -10.95 -28.22 1.58
CA MET A 15 -10.68 -27.63 2.90
C MET A 15 -9.40 -26.79 2.78
N ALA A 16 -9.54 -25.55 2.34
CA ALA A 16 -8.51 -24.55 2.57
C ALA A 16 -8.65 -24.11 4.04
N TYR A 17 -7.63 -24.43 4.85
CA TYR A 17 -7.47 -23.91 6.21
C TYR A 17 -7.37 -22.38 6.11
N PHE A 18 -8.27 -21.66 6.76
CA PHE A 18 -8.22 -20.20 6.85
C PHE A 18 -7.46 -19.85 8.12
N GLU A 19 -6.28 -19.23 7.99
CA GLU A 19 -5.54 -18.67 9.10
C GLU A 19 -6.25 -17.39 9.57
N GLU A 20 -6.73 -17.38 10.82
CA GLU A 20 -7.16 -16.13 11.47
C GLU A 20 -5.92 -15.29 11.80
N GLN A 21 -5.75 -14.19 11.06
CA GLN A 21 -4.90 -13.08 11.48
C GLN A 21 -5.78 -11.91 11.87
N GLY A 22 -5.94 -11.72 13.18
CA GLY A 22 -6.56 -10.55 13.78
C GLY A 22 -5.77 -9.29 13.43
N GLY A 23 -6.17 -8.64 12.34
CA GLY A 23 -5.66 -7.35 11.90
C GLY A 23 -6.78 -6.33 11.91
N VAL A 24 -6.64 -5.30 12.75
CA VAL A 24 -7.54 -4.14 12.81
C VAL A 24 -7.64 -3.51 11.40
N PRO A 25 -8.83 -3.29 10.83
CA PRO A 25 -8.92 -2.73 9.48
C PRO A 25 -8.76 -1.21 9.57
N CYS A 26 -7.52 -0.73 9.57
CA CYS A 26 -7.28 0.66 9.21
C CYS A 26 -7.06 0.71 7.70
N GLY A 27 -8.10 1.14 6.98
CA GLY A 27 -8.19 1.19 5.52
C GLY A 27 -7.25 2.19 4.84
N PHE A 28 -5.94 2.03 5.02
CA PHE A 28 -4.91 2.72 4.24
C PHE A 28 -3.88 1.68 3.80
N THR A 29 -4.22 0.90 2.77
CA THR A 29 -3.30 -0.06 2.17
C THR A 29 -2.06 0.67 1.60
N ARG A 30 -0.86 0.28 2.06
CA ARG A 30 0.43 0.72 1.53
C ARG A 30 0.52 0.34 0.05
N GLN A 31 0.63 1.31 -0.86
CA GLN A 31 0.60 1.06 -2.31
C GLN A 31 1.97 0.85 -2.98
N ASN A 32 3.04 0.48 -2.24
CA ASN A 32 4.32 0.16 -2.89
C ASN A 32 5.10 -0.94 -2.14
N SER A 33 5.58 -1.88 -2.97
CA SER A 33 6.40 -3.08 -2.81
C SER A 33 7.07 -3.31 -1.46
N GLY A 34 6.77 -4.46 -0.85
CA GLY A 34 7.65 -5.18 0.07
C GLY A 34 7.96 -4.53 1.42
N ASN A 35 8.24 -5.37 2.41
CA ASN A 35 8.65 -4.96 3.75
C ASN A 35 10.11 -4.44 3.79
N SER A 36 10.65 -3.93 2.67
CA SER A 36 12.04 -3.45 2.61
C SER A 36 12.16 -2.20 3.47
N ILE A 37 12.79 -2.37 4.63
CA ILE A 37 13.29 -1.30 5.46
C ILE A 37 14.16 -0.38 4.59
N SER A 38 13.74 0.89 4.47
CA SER A 38 14.52 1.92 3.80
C SER A 38 15.79 2.12 4.60
N LEU A 39 16.95 1.94 3.96
CA LEU A 39 18.24 2.29 4.55
C LEU A 39 18.20 3.78 4.89
N ASP A 40 18.25 4.07 6.20
CA ASP A 40 18.53 5.35 6.84
C ASP A 40 17.96 6.57 6.11
N PHE A 41 16.62 6.67 6.11
CA PHE A 41 15.95 7.89 5.74
C PHE A 41 16.03 8.86 6.93
N GLU A 42 16.95 9.82 6.88
CA GLU A 42 17.06 10.92 7.85
C GLU A 42 15.96 11.97 7.56
N PRO A 43 14.90 12.07 8.40
CA PRO A 43 13.75 12.93 8.15
C PRO A 43 14.06 14.43 8.23
N ASP A 44 15.23 14.79 8.78
CA ASP A 44 15.66 16.17 8.97
C ASP A 44 16.64 16.66 7.89
N ALA A 45 16.80 15.91 6.78
CA ALA A 45 17.61 16.35 5.67
C ALA A 45 16.94 17.51 4.91
N GLU A 46 17.62 18.66 4.82
CA GLU A 46 17.21 19.73 3.93
C GLU A 46 17.51 19.36 2.47
N TYR A 47 16.47 19.27 1.64
CA TYR A 47 16.62 18.96 0.23
C TYR A 47 16.82 20.23 -0.60
N GLN A 48 17.90 20.25 -1.38
CA GLN A 48 18.06 21.20 -2.48
C GLN A 48 17.74 20.49 -3.81
N PHE A 49 16.61 20.84 -4.41
CA PHE A 49 16.22 20.31 -5.72
C PHE A 49 16.88 21.12 -6.84
N VAL A 50 17.32 20.43 -7.90
CA VAL A 50 17.85 21.08 -9.12
C VAL A 50 16.74 21.85 -9.84
N GLU A 51 15.55 21.26 -9.91
CA GLU A 51 14.36 21.87 -10.49
C GLU A 51 13.35 22.24 -9.40
N GLN A 52 12.40 23.10 -9.74
CA GLN A 52 11.32 23.45 -8.82
C GLN A 52 10.47 22.21 -8.49
N LEU A 53 10.28 21.95 -7.19
CA LEU A 53 9.44 20.85 -6.74
C LEU A 53 7.98 21.07 -7.15
N GLU A 54 7.47 20.17 -8.02
CA GLU A 54 6.08 20.17 -8.45
C GLU A 54 5.11 19.89 -7.30
N GLU A 55 3.91 20.47 -7.36
CA GLU A 55 2.90 20.36 -6.30
C GLU A 55 2.46 18.91 -6.03
N ARG A 56 2.44 18.06 -7.06
CA ARG A 56 2.07 16.63 -6.96
C ARG A 56 3.01 15.80 -6.07
N TYR A 57 4.20 16.32 -5.78
CA TYR A 57 5.21 15.70 -4.92
C TYR A 57 5.23 16.27 -3.51
N LYS A 58 4.33 17.20 -3.19
CA LYS A 58 4.23 17.82 -1.87
C LYS A 58 3.19 17.15 -1.00
N CYS A 59 3.47 17.12 0.29
CA CYS A 59 2.52 16.74 1.31
C CYS A 59 1.42 17.79 1.43
N ALA A 60 0.15 17.37 1.41
CA ALA A 60 -0.99 18.27 1.57
C ALA A 60 -1.04 18.96 2.95
N PHE A 61 -0.32 18.45 3.95
CA PHE A 61 -0.24 19.02 5.30
C PHE A 61 0.99 19.94 5.47
N CYS A 62 2.21 19.39 5.38
CA CYS A 62 3.43 20.17 5.65
C CYS A 62 3.97 20.95 4.45
N ARG A 63 3.41 20.78 3.25
CA ARG A 63 3.84 21.42 1.98
C ARG A 63 5.29 21.11 1.54
N SER A 64 6.02 20.27 2.26
CA SER A 64 7.33 19.75 1.86
C SER A 64 7.22 18.52 0.99
N VAL A 65 8.35 18.03 0.44
CA VAL A 65 8.41 16.78 -0.32
C VAL A 65 7.83 15.60 0.47
N LEU A 66 7.16 14.69 -0.23
CA LEU A 66 6.52 13.52 0.38
C LEU A 66 7.55 12.51 0.91
N HIS A 67 7.50 12.24 2.21
CA HIS A 67 8.27 11.18 2.86
C HIS A 67 7.38 10.01 3.25
N ASN A 68 7.67 8.83 2.69
CA ASN A 68 6.84 7.63 2.81
C ASN A 68 5.34 7.96 2.55
N PRO A 69 4.96 8.30 1.29
CA PRO A 69 3.66 8.87 0.97
C PRO A 69 2.48 7.93 1.25
N HIS A 70 1.42 8.48 1.81
CA HIS A 70 0.11 7.85 1.97
C HIS A 70 -0.95 8.66 1.22
N GLN A 71 -1.78 7.98 0.41
CA GLN A 71 -2.88 8.59 -0.32
C GLN A 71 -4.23 8.19 0.30
N THR A 72 -5.12 9.16 0.49
CA THR A 72 -6.48 8.93 0.99
C THR A 72 -7.45 8.64 -0.15
N GLY A 73 -8.67 8.18 0.18
CA GLY A 73 -9.73 7.94 -0.82
C GLY A 73 -10.15 9.20 -1.59
N CYS A 74 -9.95 10.40 -1.02
CA CYS A 74 -10.19 11.67 -1.71
C CYS A 74 -9.00 12.15 -2.57
N GLY A 75 -7.92 11.36 -2.67
CA GLY A 75 -6.78 11.63 -3.56
C GLY A 75 -5.67 12.50 -2.98
N HIS A 76 -5.83 13.04 -1.77
CA HIS A 76 -4.76 13.82 -1.12
C HIS A 76 -3.63 12.91 -0.65
N ARG A 77 -2.38 13.39 -0.78
CA ARG A 77 -1.17 12.67 -0.39
C ARG A 77 -0.50 13.35 0.80
N PHE A 78 -0.03 12.54 1.74
CA PHE A 78 0.58 12.99 2.99
C PHE A 78 1.87 12.21 3.28
N CYS A 79 2.81 12.82 4.00
CA CYS A 79 3.92 12.08 4.59
C CYS A 79 3.40 11.10 5.66
N HIS A 80 4.17 10.05 5.94
CA HIS A 80 3.83 9.09 7.00
C HIS A 80 3.58 9.78 8.35
N HIS A 81 4.51 10.60 8.82
CA HIS A 81 4.33 11.29 10.10
C HIS A 81 3.13 12.24 10.06
N CYS A 82 2.93 12.99 8.96
CA CYS A 82 1.81 13.92 8.85
C CYS A 82 0.44 13.22 8.86
N ILE A 83 0.29 12.05 8.22
CA ILE A 83 -0.98 11.33 8.25
C ILE A 83 -1.25 10.66 9.60
N LEU A 84 -0.21 10.39 10.42
CA LEU A 84 -0.39 9.96 11.80
C LEU A 84 -0.92 11.10 12.68
N SER A 85 -0.47 12.34 12.45
CA SER A 85 -0.89 13.52 13.22
C SER A 85 -2.29 14.05 12.88
N LEU A 86 -2.92 13.56 11.81
CA LEU A 86 -4.27 13.94 11.37
C LEU A 86 -5.37 13.02 11.92
N ARG A 87 -5.03 12.08 12.81
CA ARG A 87 -5.92 11.05 13.35
C ARG A 87 -6.45 11.42 14.72
#